data_AF-A0A3P5X5T0-F1
#
_entry.id   AF-A0A3P5X5T0-F1
#
_cell.length_a   1.000
_cell.length_b   1.000
_cell.length_c   1.000
_cell.angle_alpha   90.00
_cell.angle_beta   90.00
_cell.angle_gamma   90.00
#
_symmetry.space_group_name_H-M   'P 1'
#
loop_
_entity.id
_entity.type
_entity.pdbx_description
1 polymer ?
#
loop_
_entity_poly.entity_id
_entity_poly.type
_entity_poly.pdbx_seq_one_letter_code
_entity_poly.pdbx_strand_id
1 'polypeptide(L)'
;MSQFKKDLLRELQPMSLSAEKKQLIATKSKAKVHNQKRRVNWQYRIVLATFTVFALGFGYLLRQQGDSANSLQGASPDEALTTINWSILDNDILKTILFFSFFIVLRFLLKRGLRKRGKGLPVCVECGEEWSYREALKQSMKNGGTTCPYCTKKQYRTKKSVKKTAMLNFFIPFITLVPHLFTNILLGIVVYAICAAYMLFSLSPYYMELQEDDPINEPFW
;
A
#
# COMPACT_ATOMS: atom_id res chain seq x y z
N MET A 1 -44.21 -29.08 0.72
CA MET A 1 -42.97 -28.38 0.27
C MET A 1 -43.15 -27.46 -0.96
N SER A 2 -44.34 -27.35 -1.57
CA SER A 2 -44.53 -26.64 -2.85
C SER A 2 -45.01 -25.19 -2.73
N GLN A 3 -45.64 -24.81 -1.62
CA GLN A 3 -46.30 -23.50 -1.47
C GLN A 3 -45.32 -22.43 -0.95
N PHE A 4 -44.58 -22.76 0.12
CA PHE A 4 -43.49 -21.92 0.64
C PHE A 4 -42.47 -21.55 -0.44
N LYS A 5 -42.07 -22.50 -1.29
CA LYS A 5 -41.14 -22.25 -2.40
C LYS A 5 -41.73 -21.27 -3.43
N LYS A 6 -43.03 -21.35 -3.71
CA LYS A 6 -43.72 -20.44 -4.65
C LYS A 6 -43.88 -19.04 -4.07
N ASP A 7 -44.19 -18.93 -2.79
CA ASP A 7 -44.32 -17.63 -2.11
C ASP A 7 -42.95 -16.96 -1.97
N LEU A 8 -41.91 -17.72 -1.64
CA LEU A 8 -40.53 -17.23 -1.60
C LEU A 8 -40.06 -16.76 -2.98
N LEU A 9 -40.37 -17.49 -4.06
CA LEU A 9 -40.05 -17.08 -5.43
C LEU A 9 -40.84 -15.84 -5.88
N ARG A 10 -42.09 -15.69 -5.42
CA ARG A 10 -42.93 -14.51 -5.70
C ARG A 10 -42.41 -13.27 -5.00
N GLU A 11 -41.92 -13.40 -3.77
CA GLU A 11 -41.26 -12.30 -3.03
C GLU A 11 -39.85 -11.97 -3.56
N LEU A 12 -39.11 -12.97 -4.05
CA LEU A 12 -37.80 -12.78 -4.68
C LEU A 12 -37.89 -12.26 -6.12
N GLN A 13 -39.04 -12.39 -6.78
CA GLN A 13 -39.26 -11.93 -8.16
C GLN A 13 -39.03 -10.43 -8.35
N PRO A 14 -39.57 -9.52 -7.52
CA PRO A 14 -39.26 -8.09 -7.58
C PRO A 14 -37.82 -7.77 -7.15
N MET A 15 -37.18 -8.63 -6.35
CA MET A 15 -35.75 -8.50 -6.01
C MET A 15 -34.82 -9.07 -7.09
N SER A 16 -35.36 -9.79 -8.08
CA SER A 16 -34.55 -10.40 -9.12
C SER A 16 -34.06 -9.33 -10.08
N LEU A 17 -32.74 -9.11 -10.09
CA LEU A 17 -32.08 -8.17 -11.00
C LEU A 17 -32.56 -8.40 -12.44
N SER A 18 -33.04 -7.33 -13.09
CA SER A 18 -33.36 -7.31 -14.53
C SER A 18 -32.24 -7.98 -15.35
N ALA A 19 -32.60 -8.70 -16.41
CA ALA A 19 -31.66 -9.38 -17.29
C ALA A 19 -30.54 -8.43 -17.79
N GLU A 20 -30.88 -7.17 -18.05
CA GLU A 20 -29.94 -6.12 -18.42
C GLU A 20 -28.95 -5.81 -17.29
N LYS A 21 -29.43 -5.64 -16.04
CA LYS A 21 -28.56 -5.44 -14.88
C LYS A 21 -27.64 -6.64 -14.64
N LYS A 22 -28.13 -7.87 -14.85
CA LYS A 22 -27.31 -9.09 -14.74
C LYS A 22 -26.18 -9.11 -15.78
N GLN A 23 -26.49 -8.75 -17.03
CA GLN A 23 -25.48 -8.65 -18.09
C GLN A 23 -24.45 -7.55 -17.80
N LEU A 24 -24.89 -6.39 -17.30
CA LEU A 24 -24.01 -5.28 -16.94
C LEU A 24 -23.07 -5.65 -15.77
N ILE A 25 -23.56 -6.37 -14.76
CA ILE A 25 -22.73 -6.90 -13.66
C ILE A 25 -21.71 -7.91 -14.21
N ALA A 26 -22.14 -8.80 -15.11
CA ALA A 26 -21.26 -9.80 -15.71
C ALA A 26 -20.14 -9.17 -16.55
N THR A 27 -20.44 -8.17 -17.38
CA THR A 27 -19.43 -7.47 -18.19
C THR A 27 -18.48 -6.64 -17.33
N LYS A 28 -18.99 -5.89 -16.33
CA LYS A 28 -18.15 -5.19 -15.34
C LYS A 28 -17.22 -6.16 -14.61
N SER A 29 -17.72 -7.32 -14.17
CA SER A 29 -16.89 -8.31 -13.46
C SER A 29 -15.76 -8.86 -14.34
N LYS A 30 -16.05 -9.18 -15.61
CA LYS A 30 -15.05 -9.66 -16.57
C LYS A 30 -13.98 -8.60 -16.86
N ALA A 31 -14.39 -7.35 -17.11
CA ALA A 31 -13.47 -6.24 -17.34
C ALA A 31 -12.56 -5.97 -16.13
N LYS A 32 -13.12 -6.08 -14.92
CA LYS A 32 -12.38 -5.92 -13.66
C LYS A 32 -11.34 -7.01 -13.47
N VAL A 33 -11.68 -8.28 -13.72
CA VAL A 33 -10.74 -9.41 -13.65
C VAL A 33 -9.58 -9.24 -14.65
N HIS A 34 -9.87 -8.85 -15.89
CA HIS A 34 -8.85 -8.62 -16.91
C HIS A 34 -7.88 -7.49 -16.50
N ASN A 35 -8.41 -6.34 -16.11
CA ASN A 35 -7.61 -5.19 -15.66
C ASN A 35 -6.80 -5.52 -14.40
N GLN A 36 -7.36 -6.31 -13.50
CA GLN A 36 -6.67 -6.78 -12.30
C GLN A 36 -5.48 -7.69 -12.65
N LYS A 37 -5.65 -8.65 -13.57
CA LYS A 37 -4.56 -9.53 -14.03
C LYS A 37 -3.41 -8.72 -14.66
N ARG A 38 -3.74 -7.76 -15.53
CA ARG A 38 -2.76 -6.85 -16.14
C ARG A 38 -2.01 -6.02 -15.09
N ARG A 39 -2.71 -5.49 -14.08
CA ARG A 39 -2.11 -4.67 -13.00
C ARG A 39 -1.21 -5.49 -12.08
N VAL A 40 -1.57 -6.74 -11.77
CA VAL A 40 -0.74 -7.64 -10.97
C VAL A 40 0.54 -8.01 -11.71
N ASN A 41 0.45 -8.32 -13.01
CA ASN A 41 1.64 -8.61 -13.83
C ASN A 41 2.61 -7.43 -13.88
N TRP A 42 2.10 -6.20 -14.02
CA TRP A 42 2.93 -4.99 -13.98
C TRP A 42 3.57 -4.75 -12.61
N GLN A 43 2.83 -4.95 -11.53
CA GLN A 43 3.37 -4.83 -10.17
C GLN A 43 4.48 -5.86 -9.91
N TYR A 44 4.29 -7.11 -10.37
CA TYR A 44 5.32 -8.13 -10.26
C TYR A 44 6.58 -7.76 -11.04
N ARG A 45 6.45 -7.24 -12.27
CA ARG A 45 7.60 -6.78 -13.07
C ARG A 45 8.38 -5.66 -12.39
N ILE A 46 7.68 -4.68 -11.82
CA ILE A 46 8.34 -3.59 -11.07
C ILE A 46 9.05 -4.14 -9.84
N VAL A 47 8.39 -4.99 -9.04
CA VAL A 47 8.99 -5.57 -7.83
C VAL A 47 10.21 -6.42 -8.20
N LEU A 48 10.11 -7.24 -9.24
CA LEU A 48 11.22 -8.04 -9.74
C LEU A 48 12.37 -7.14 -10.20
N ALA A 49 12.11 -6.11 -10.99
CA ALA A 49 13.13 -5.14 -11.42
C ALA A 49 13.82 -4.45 -10.24
N THR A 50 13.06 -4.01 -9.23
CA THR A 50 13.64 -3.40 -8.03
C THR A 50 14.47 -4.39 -7.22
N PHE A 51 14.03 -5.65 -7.11
CA PHE A 51 14.76 -6.70 -6.42
C PHE A 51 16.03 -7.10 -7.19
N THR A 52 16.00 -7.14 -8.52
CA THR A 52 17.19 -7.40 -9.33
C THR A 52 18.20 -6.27 -9.22
N VAL A 53 17.77 -5.00 -9.22
CA VAL A 53 18.68 -3.87 -9.00
C VAL A 53 19.29 -3.93 -7.60
N PHE A 54 18.48 -4.25 -6.59
CA PHE A 54 18.97 -4.46 -5.23
C PHE A 54 19.98 -5.62 -5.16
N ALA A 55 19.68 -6.77 -5.76
CA ALA A 55 20.56 -7.94 -5.77
C ALA A 55 21.85 -7.71 -6.55
N LEU A 56 21.79 -6.98 -7.68
CA LEU A 56 22.98 -6.60 -8.45
C LEU A 56 23.82 -5.56 -7.70
N GLY A 57 23.18 -4.57 -7.10
CA GLY A 57 23.84 -3.61 -6.23
C GLY A 57 24.54 -4.32 -5.07
N PHE A 58 23.82 -5.21 -4.38
CA PHE A 58 24.37 -6.01 -3.29
C PHE A 58 25.48 -6.97 -3.75
N GLY A 59 25.34 -7.60 -4.91
CA GLY A 59 26.38 -8.45 -5.49
C GLY A 59 27.63 -7.67 -5.89
N TYR A 60 27.48 -6.45 -6.38
CA TYR A 60 28.59 -5.53 -6.61
C TYR A 60 29.32 -5.19 -5.30
N LEU A 61 28.58 -4.95 -4.21
CA LEU A 61 29.17 -4.74 -2.87
C LEU A 61 30.03 -5.94 -2.43
N LEU A 62 29.49 -7.16 -2.58
CA LEU A 62 30.20 -8.39 -2.22
C LEU A 62 31.46 -8.61 -3.07
N ARG A 63 31.40 -8.27 -4.36
CA ARG A 63 32.56 -8.41 -5.27
C ARG A 63 33.67 -7.42 -4.90
N GLN A 64 33.33 -6.17 -4.60
CA GLN A 64 34.30 -5.16 -4.19
C GLN A 64 35.00 -5.55 -2.88
N GLN A 65 34.29 -6.21 -1.96
CA GLN A 65 34.87 -6.75 -0.73
C GLN A 65 35.87 -7.90 -0.99
N GLY A 66 35.62 -8.75 -2.00
CA GLY A 66 36.55 -9.81 -2.40
C GLY A 66 37.83 -9.29 -3.07
N ASP A 67 37.73 -8.21 -3.86
CA ASP A 67 38.90 -7.59 -4.49
C ASP A 67 39.76 -6.80 -3.47
N SER A 68 39.15 -6.21 -2.43
CA SER A 68 39.88 -5.62 -1.29
C SER A 68 40.50 -6.66 -0.35
N ALA A 69 39.93 -7.87 -0.25
CA ALA A 69 40.51 -8.96 0.55
C ALA A 69 41.74 -9.58 -0.13
N ASN A 70 41.83 -9.56 -1.46
CA ASN A 70 42.97 -10.09 -2.21
C ASN A 70 44.15 -9.12 -2.34
N SER A 71 44.00 -7.84 -1.95
CA SER A 71 45.06 -6.82 -2.05
C SER A 71 45.79 -6.49 -0.74
N LEU A 72 45.42 -7.10 0.40
CA LEU A 72 46.17 -7.02 1.65
C LEU A 72 46.79 -8.38 2.02
N GLN A 73 47.88 -8.73 1.35
CA GLN A 73 48.87 -9.64 1.94
C GLN A 73 49.95 -8.80 2.63
N GLY A 74 49.73 -8.53 3.91
CA GLY A 74 50.70 -7.87 4.79
C GLY A 74 50.12 -7.56 6.17
N ALA A 75 50.41 -8.43 7.14
CA ALA A 75 50.35 -8.28 8.61
C ALA A 75 49.09 -8.72 9.40
N SER A 76 49.35 -9.69 10.30
CA SER A 76 48.70 -10.16 11.54
C SER A 76 47.26 -10.72 11.55
N PRO A 77 47.03 -11.88 12.19
CA PRO A 77 45.70 -12.48 12.34
C PRO A 77 45.09 -12.08 13.70
N ASP A 78 44.30 -11.01 13.72
CA ASP A 78 43.30 -10.80 14.76
C ASP A 78 42.09 -10.09 14.12
N GLU A 79 40.88 -10.58 14.42
CA GLU A 79 39.57 -10.02 14.04
C GLU A 79 38.96 -10.32 12.65
N ALA A 80 39.24 -11.47 12.05
CA ALA A 80 38.69 -11.85 10.74
C ALA A 80 37.18 -12.27 10.71
N LEU A 81 36.33 -11.85 11.67
CA LEU A 81 34.87 -12.10 11.57
C LEU A 81 33.96 -10.89 11.87
N THR A 82 34.48 -9.72 12.23
CA THR A 82 33.61 -8.62 12.72
C THR A 82 33.70 -7.30 11.96
N THR A 83 34.65 -7.10 11.06
CA THR A 83 34.79 -5.82 10.34
C THR A 83 34.21 -5.91 8.93
N ILE A 84 32.88 -5.90 8.85
CA ILE A 84 32.21 -5.44 7.62
C ILE A 84 32.69 -4.01 7.38
N ASN A 85 33.41 -3.78 6.28
CA ASN A 85 33.95 -2.46 5.96
C ASN A 85 32.78 -1.52 5.57
N TRP A 86 32.28 -0.75 6.53
CA TRP A 86 31.14 0.17 6.39
C TRP A 86 31.40 1.38 5.46
N SER A 87 32.62 1.53 4.95
CA SER A 87 33.00 2.60 4.00
C SER A 87 32.20 2.61 2.70
N ILE A 88 31.64 1.47 2.30
CA ILE A 88 30.80 1.42 1.08
C ILE A 88 29.41 2.03 1.33
N LEU A 89 28.98 2.07 2.60
CA LEU A 89 27.77 2.76 3.01
C LEU A 89 27.96 4.27 3.12
N ASP A 90 29.16 4.86 2.99
CA ASP A 90 29.32 6.34 3.03
C ASP A 90 28.66 7.05 1.85
N ASN A 91 28.47 6.34 0.72
CA ASN A 91 27.89 6.96 -0.46
C ASN A 91 26.37 7.17 -0.26
N ASP A 92 25.99 8.43 -0.05
CA ASP A 92 24.60 8.84 0.13
C ASP A 92 23.68 8.41 -1.05
N ILE A 93 24.22 8.19 -2.25
CA ILE A 93 23.46 7.68 -3.40
C ILE A 93 23.05 6.22 -3.17
N LEU A 94 23.97 5.38 -2.68
CA LEU A 94 23.68 3.98 -2.37
C LEU A 94 22.68 3.89 -1.21
N LYS A 95 22.87 4.68 -0.16
CA LYS A 95 21.90 4.79 0.95
C LYS A 95 20.51 5.15 0.43
N THR A 96 20.43 6.10 -0.50
CA THR A 96 19.17 6.51 -1.14
C THR A 96 18.52 5.34 -1.87
N ILE A 97 19.24 4.61 -2.72
CA ILE A 97 18.71 3.45 -3.47
C ILE A 97 18.20 2.36 -2.52
N LEU A 98 18.99 2.02 -1.49
CA LEU A 98 18.60 1.04 -0.48
C LEU A 98 17.33 1.47 0.25
N PHE A 99 17.26 2.74 0.68
CA PHE A 99 16.10 3.30 1.36
C PHE A 99 14.84 3.25 0.48
N PHE A 100 14.92 3.67 -0.79
CA PHE A 100 13.80 3.54 -1.73
C PHE A 100 13.36 2.09 -1.92
N SER A 101 14.31 1.16 -2.10
CA SER A 101 13.99 -0.26 -2.27
C SER A 101 13.27 -0.84 -1.05
N PHE A 102 13.72 -0.48 0.16
CA PHE A 102 13.09 -0.88 1.42
C PHE A 102 11.65 -0.38 1.50
N PHE A 103 11.40 0.90 1.20
CA PHE A 103 10.04 1.45 1.20
C PHE A 103 9.13 0.80 0.16
N ILE A 104 9.64 0.48 -1.02
CA ILE A 104 8.88 -0.22 -2.07
C ILE A 104 8.49 -1.63 -1.60
N VAL A 105 9.42 -2.37 -1.00
CA VAL A 105 9.17 -3.71 -0.45
C VAL A 105 8.18 -3.63 0.71
N LEU A 106 8.38 -2.72 1.66
CA LEU A 106 7.48 -2.52 2.79
C LEU A 106 6.06 -2.19 2.31
N ARG A 107 5.92 -1.28 1.34
CA ARG A 107 4.65 -0.97 0.69
C ARG A 107 3.99 -2.22 0.11
N PHE A 108 4.75 -3.05 -0.60
CA PHE A 108 4.25 -4.28 -1.19
C PHE A 108 3.79 -5.27 -0.13
N LEU A 109 4.55 -5.45 0.95
CA LEU A 109 4.21 -6.31 2.08
C LEU A 109 2.94 -5.85 2.78
N LEU A 110 2.84 -4.56 3.12
CA LEU A 110 1.63 -3.97 3.74
C LEU A 110 0.41 -4.17 2.84
N LYS A 111 0.54 -3.85 1.54
CA LYS A 111 -0.54 -4.05 0.58
C LYS A 111 -0.95 -5.52 0.46
N ARG A 112 0.01 -6.45 0.45
CA ARG A 112 -0.26 -7.89 0.41
C ARG A 112 -0.98 -8.34 1.69
N GLY A 113 -0.57 -7.82 2.85
CA GLY A 113 -1.24 -8.05 4.13
C GLY A 113 -2.69 -7.57 4.13
N LEU A 114 -2.96 -6.37 3.62
CA LEU A 114 -4.32 -5.84 3.48
C LEU A 114 -5.18 -6.70 2.57
N ARG A 115 -4.63 -7.14 1.44
CA ARG A 115 -5.35 -8.02 0.51
C ARG A 115 -5.66 -9.39 1.12
N LYS A 116 -4.75 -9.96 1.92
CA LYS A 116 -5.01 -11.20 2.67
C LYS A 116 -6.14 -11.06 3.69
N ARG A 117 -6.30 -9.86 4.28
CA ARG A 117 -7.41 -9.54 5.20
C ARG A 117 -8.72 -9.19 4.48
N GLY A 118 -8.81 -9.40 3.16
CA GLY A 118 -10.00 -9.09 2.36
C GLY A 118 -10.28 -7.58 2.20
N LYS A 119 -9.33 -6.71 2.57
CA LYS A 119 -9.54 -5.26 2.50
C LYS A 119 -9.29 -4.75 1.08
N GLY A 120 -10.37 -4.26 0.46
CA GLY A 120 -10.39 -3.68 -0.87
C GLY A 120 -10.40 -2.15 -0.86
N LEU A 121 -10.77 -1.56 -1.99
CA LEU A 121 -11.15 -0.14 -2.03
C LEU A 121 -12.49 0.05 -1.31
N PRO A 122 -12.80 1.28 -0.86
CA PRO A 122 -14.05 1.55 -0.17
C PRO A 122 -15.23 1.32 -1.10
N VAL A 123 -16.27 0.70 -0.56
CA VAL A 123 -17.55 0.46 -1.24
C VAL A 123 -18.58 1.37 -0.60
N CYS A 124 -19.40 1.99 -1.44
CA CYS A 124 -20.52 2.79 -0.98
C CYS A 124 -21.53 1.92 -0.21
N VAL A 125 -21.89 2.32 1.02
CA VAL A 125 -22.88 1.58 1.84
C VAL A 125 -24.25 1.55 1.16
N GLU A 126 -24.61 2.64 0.49
CA GLU A 126 -25.93 2.87 -0.09
C GLU A 126 -26.13 2.22 -1.47
N CYS A 127 -25.16 2.40 -2.38
CA CYS A 127 -25.29 1.89 -3.75
C CYS A 127 -24.47 0.62 -4.02
N GLY A 128 -23.62 0.20 -3.07
CA GLY A 128 -22.76 -0.97 -3.23
C GLY A 128 -21.68 -0.83 -4.31
N GLU A 129 -21.51 0.35 -4.93
CA GLU A 129 -20.48 0.56 -5.95
C GLU A 129 -19.11 0.81 -5.28
N GLU A 130 -18.09 0.09 -5.76
CA GLU A 130 -16.71 0.25 -5.32
C GLU A 130 -16.10 1.51 -5.94
N TRP A 131 -15.48 2.35 -5.12
CA TRP A 131 -14.88 3.58 -5.60
C TRP A 131 -13.59 3.30 -6.37
N SER A 132 -13.33 4.09 -7.39
CA SER A 132 -12.03 4.03 -8.04
C SER A 132 -10.93 4.52 -7.10
N TYR A 133 -9.71 4.04 -7.31
CA TYR A 133 -8.56 4.43 -6.48
C TYR A 133 -8.36 5.95 -6.42
N ARG A 134 -8.59 6.67 -7.52
CA ARG A 134 -8.39 8.13 -7.59
C ARG A 134 -9.46 8.87 -6.79
N GLU A 135 -10.71 8.42 -6.86
CA GLU A 135 -11.82 8.97 -6.08
C GLU A 135 -11.61 8.72 -4.59
N ALA A 136 -11.30 7.48 -4.22
CA ALA A 136 -10.99 7.10 -2.84
C ALA A 136 -9.80 7.90 -2.29
N LEU A 137 -8.75 8.12 -3.08
CA LEU A 137 -7.62 8.94 -2.67
C LEU A 137 -8.02 10.39 -2.43
N LYS A 138 -8.68 11.03 -3.41
CA LYS A 138 -9.15 12.42 -3.32
C LYS A 138 -10.04 12.63 -2.09
N GLN A 139 -10.87 11.64 -1.81
CA GLN A 139 -11.81 11.71 -0.71
C GLN A 139 -11.16 11.35 0.64
N SER A 140 -10.15 10.48 0.67
CA SER A 140 -9.39 10.16 1.88
C SER A 140 -8.60 11.34 2.44
N MET A 141 -8.29 12.34 1.59
CA MET A 141 -7.64 13.59 1.99
C MET A 141 -8.61 14.62 2.55
N LYS A 142 -9.91 14.46 2.33
CA LYS A 142 -10.93 15.34 2.91
C LYS A 142 -11.28 14.87 4.31
N ASN A 143 -11.34 15.81 5.23
CA ASN A 143 -11.81 15.57 6.59
C ASN A 143 -13.33 15.76 6.63
N GLY A 144 -14.06 14.81 7.22
CA GLY A 144 -15.51 14.88 7.42
C GLY A 144 -16.34 14.06 6.42
N GLY A 145 -17.61 14.46 6.28
CA GLY A 145 -18.60 13.81 5.41
C GLY A 145 -18.21 13.85 3.93
N THR A 146 -18.41 12.72 3.27
CA THR A 146 -17.96 12.45 1.90
C THR A 146 -19.14 12.10 1.02
N THR A 147 -19.31 12.79 -0.10
CA THR A 147 -20.43 12.53 -0.99
C THR A 147 -20.03 11.45 -2.00
N CYS A 148 -20.84 10.40 -2.13
CA CYS A 148 -20.62 9.36 -3.13
C CYS A 148 -20.77 9.93 -4.55
N PRO A 149 -19.83 9.68 -5.48
CA PRO A 149 -19.91 10.19 -6.85
C PRO A 149 -21.04 9.55 -7.67
N TYR A 150 -21.56 8.39 -7.25
CA TYR A 150 -22.58 7.64 -7.98
C TYR A 150 -24.00 7.90 -7.49
N CYS A 151 -24.22 7.93 -6.17
CA CYS A 151 -25.55 8.08 -5.57
C CYS A 151 -25.76 9.42 -4.86
N THR A 152 -24.76 10.29 -4.83
CA THR A 152 -24.78 11.62 -4.19
C THR A 152 -25.18 11.66 -2.71
N LYS A 153 -25.30 10.49 -2.06
CA LYS A 153 -25.52 10.40 -0.62
C LYS A 153 -24.23 10.69 0.15
N LYS A 154 -24.37 11.39 1.28
CA LYS A 154 -23.27 11.65 2.21
C LYS A 154 -22.94 10.38 2.99
N GLN A 155 -21.66 10.11 3.15
CA GLN A 155 -21.10 8.99 3.91
C GLN A 155 -19.92 9.48 4.71
N TYR A 156 -19.76 8.95 5.89
CA TYR A 156 -18.70 9.34 6.81
C TYR A 156 -17.65 8.24 6.92
N ARG A 157 -16.46 8.61 7.39
CA ARG A 157 -15.41 7.64 7.69
C ARG A 157 -15.69 7.04 9.06
N THR A 158 -15.65 5.72 9.16
CA THR A 158 -15.73 5.04 10.45
C THR A 158 -14.59 5.48 11.38
N LYS A 159 -14.84 5.57 12.69
CA LYS A 159 -13.78 5.84 13.68
C LYS A 159 -12.65 4.83 13.63
N LYS A 160 -13.00 3.55 13.40
CA LYS A 160 -12.02 2.47 13.20
C LYS A 160 -11.11 2.74 12.01
N SER A 161 -11.64 3.25 10.90
CA SER A 161 -10.85 3.67 9.74
C SER A 161 -9.94 4.85 10.08
N VAL A 162 -10.46 5.87 10.75
CA VAL A 162 -9.67 7.05 11.15
C VAL A 162 -8.50 6.65 12.05
N LYS A 163 -8.73 5.79 13.06
CA LYS A 163 -7.67 5.27 13.94
C LYS A 163 -6.61 4.47 13.17
N LYS A 164 -7.02 3.63 12.22
CA LYS A 164 -6.08 2.87 11.37
C LYS A 164 -5.29 3.79 10.43
N THR A 165 -5.91 4.83 9.88
CA THR A 165 -5.20 5.84 9.08
C THR A 165 -4.24 6.64 9.96
N ALA A 166 -4.62 6.99 11.20
CA ALA A 166 -3.71 7.61 12.15
C ALA A 166 -2.52 6.69 12.50
N MET A 167 -2.71 5.37 12.58
CA MET A 167 -1.60 4.42 12.73
C MET A 167 -0.63 4.44 11.54
N LEU A 168 -1.07 4.79 10.31
CA LEU A 168 -0.13 4.97 9.19
C LEU A 168 0.80 6.18 9.41
N ASN A 169 0.38 7.17 10.20
CA ASN A 169 1.24 8.30 10.56
C ASN A 169 2.35 7.91 11.56
N PHE A 170 2.37 6.67 12.04
CA PHE A 170 3.49 6.13 12.84
C PHE A 170 4.83 6.21 12.09
N PHE A 171 4.82 6.30 10.76
CA PHE A 171 6.05 6.51 10.02
C PHE A 171 6.66 7.89 10.28
N ILE A 172 5.88 8.96 10.45
CA ILE A 172 6.37 10.34 10.59
C ILE A 172 7.54 10.50 11.59
N PRO A 173 7.47 10.02 12.86
CA PRO A 173 8.53 10.20 13.84
C PRO A 173 9.89 9.60 13.42
N PHE A 174 9.94 8.64 12.48
CA PHE A 174 11.21 8.08 12.01
C PHE A 174 12.06 9.07 11.21
N ILE A 175 11.57 10.28 10.93
CA ILE A 175 12.39 11.37 10.38
C ILE A 175 13.58 11.70 11.27
N THR A 176 13.48 11.46 12.59
CA THR A 176 14.58 11.66 13.54
C THR A 176 15.78 10.74 13.28
N LEU A 177 15.58 9.64 12.53
CA LEU A 177 16.67 8.75 12.13
C LEU A 177 17.46 9.27 10.92
N VAL A 178 16.95 10.27 10.20
CA VAL A 178 17.59 10.78 8.98
C VAL A 178 19.03 11.26 9.21
N PRO A 179 19.35 12.03 10.27
CA PRO A 179 20.72 12.49 10.52
C PRO A 179 21.70 11.36 10.83
N HIS A 180 21.21 10.21 11.28
CA HIS A 180 22.04 9.02 11.52
C HIS A 180 22.27 8.19 10.26
N LEU A 181 21.36 8.31 9.28
CA LEU A 181 21.43 7.53 8.05
C LEU A 181 22.20 8.29 6.97
N PHE A 182 21.97 9.58 6.78
CA PHE A 182 22.55 10.34 5.68
C PHE A 182 23.62 11.31 6.15
N THR A 183 24.73 11.39 5.40
CA THR A 183 25.79 12.37 5.65
C THR A 183 25.30 13.75 5.23
N ASN A 184 24.65 13.84 4.07
CA ASN A 184 23.87 15.00 3.67
C ASN A 184 22.45 14.95 4.24
N ILE A 185 22.24 15.65 5.35
CA ILE A 185 20.96 15.70 6.07
C ILE A 185 19.82 16.22 5.16
N LEU A 186 20.08 17.24 4.35
CA LEU A 186 19.05 17.85 3.49
C LEU A 186 18.55 16.86 2.45
N LEU A 187 19.47 16.14 1.80
CA LEU A 187 19.14 15.05 0.88
C LEU A 187 18.32 13.96 1.58
N GLY A 188 18.76 13.54 2.77
CA GLY A 188 18.06 12.55 3.57
C GLY A 188 16.63 12.94 3.91
N ILE A 189 16.39 14.21 4.28
CA ILE A 189 15.05 14.74 4.60
C ILE A 189 14.15 14.68 3.36
N VAL A 190 14.66 15.13 2.20
CA VAL A 190 13.88 15.12 0.95
C VAL A 190 13.53 13.70 0.53
N VAL A 191 14.50 12.79 0.53
CA VAL A 191 14.30 11.37 0.19
C VAL A 191 13.26 10.74 1.13
N TYR A 192 13.40 10.99 2.44
CA TYR A 192 12.48 10.51 3.45
C TYR A 192 11.06 11.03 3.23
N ALA A 193 10.89 12.33 3.02
CA ALA A 193 9.59 12.95 2.81
C ALA A 193 8.89 12.38 1.57
N ILE A 194 9.62 12.18 0.47
CA ILE A 194 9.07 11.57 -0.76
C ILE A 194 8.61 10.13 -0.49
N CYS A 195 9.44 9.33 0.20
CA CYS A 195 9.11 7.94 0.54
C CYS A 195 7.90 7.83 1.46
N ALA A 196 7.85 8.66 2.51
CA ALA A 196 6.74 8.71 3.46
C ALA A 196 5.44 9.17 2.78
N ALA A 197 5.49 10.23 1.97
CA ALA A 197 4.34 10.69 1.19
C ALA A 197 3.83 9.60 0.25
N TYR A 198 4.72 8.95 -0.50
CA TYR A 198 4.36 7.84 -1.38
C TYR A 198 3.68 6.70 -0.62
N MET A 199 4.18 6.32 0.56
CA MET A 199 3.53 5.31 1.42
C MET A 199 2.12 5.74 1.83
N LEU A 200 1.98 6.95 2.37
CA LEU A 200 0.70 7.47 2.86
C LEU A 200 -0.33 7.54 1.75
N PHE A 201 -0.02 8.18 0.62
CA PHE A 201 -0.95 8.29 -0.51
C PHE A 201 -1.28 6.94 -1.13
N SER A 202 -0.33 6.00 -1.12
CA SER A 202 -0.54 4.71 -1.76
C SER A 202 -1.36 3.70 -0.94
N LEU A 203 -1.38 3.87 0.39
CA LEU A 203 -2.06 3.01 1.33
C LEU A 203 -3.37 3.61 1.86
N SER A 204 -3.46 4.95 2.00
CA SER A 204 -4.63 5.67 2.51
C SER A 204 -5.99 5.14 2.03
N PRO A 205 -6.25 4.99 0.71
CA PRO A 205 -7.57 4.56 0.24
C PRO A 205 -7.95 3.14 0.68
N TYR A 206 -6.99 2.28 1.01
CA TYR A 206 -7.27 0.89 1.45
C TYR A 206 -7.64 0.77 2.93
N TYR A 207 -7.37 1.80 3.72
CA TYR A 207 -7.76 1.86 5.13
C TYR A 207 -9.06 2.62 5.35
N MET A 208 -9.64 3.17 4.29
CA MET A 208 -10.92 3.88 4.32
C MET A 208 -12.08 2.89 4.41
N GLU A 209 -12.81 2.92 5.52
CA GLU A 209 -14.07 2.17 5.71
C GLU A 209 -15.17 3.23 5.91
N LEU A 210 -16.21 3.18 5.06
CA LEU A 210 -17.32 4.13 5.01
C LEU A 210 -18.49 3.65 5.90
N GLN A 211 -19.23 4.60 6.48
CA GLN A 211 -20.48 4.40 7.20
C GLN A 211 -21.50 5.46 6.80
N GLU A 212 -22.79 5.18 6.99
CA GLU A 212 -23.88 6.12 6.69
C GLU A 212 -23.98 7.21 7.77
N ASP A 213 -23.91 6.82 9.04
CA ASP A 213 -24.11 7.72 10.17
C ASP A 213 -22.89 8.58 10.50
N ASP A 214 -23.16 9.80 10.97
CA ASP A 214 -22.11 10.72 11.40
C ASP A 214 -21.40 10.17 12.66
N PRO A 215 -20.08 9.91 12.60
CA PRO A 215 -19.32 9.41 13.74
C PRO A 215 -19.32 10.35 14.95
N ILE A 216 -19.76 11.61 14.82
CA ILE A 216 -19.73 12.57 15.94
C ILE A 216 -20.49 12.05 17.17
N ASN A 217 -21.56 11.28 17.00
CA ASN A 217 -22.44 10.84 18.09
C ASN A 217 -22.12 9.44 18.66
N GLU A 218 -21.28 8.64 18.00
CA GLU A 218 -20.90 7.32 18.52
C GLU A 218 -19.77 7.45 19.57
N PRO A 219 -19.79 6.75 20.70
CA PRO A 219 -18.68 6.79 21.66
C PRO A 219 -17.38 6.18 21.09
N PHE A 220 -16.22 6.57 21.63
CA PHE A 220 -14.89 6.10 21.18
C PHE A 220 -14.47 4.73 21.75
N TRP A 221 -15.33 4.09 22.55
CA TRP A 221 -15.10 2.81 23.22
C TRP A 221 -15.94 1.69 22.62
#